data_AF-A0A1I2E5A1-F1
#
_entry.id   AF-A0A1I2E5A1-F1
#
_cell.length_a   1.000
_cell.length_b   1.000
_cell.length_c   1.000
_cell.angle_alpha   90.00
_cell.angle_beta   90.00
_cell.angle_gamma   90.00
#
_symmetry.space_group_name_H-M   'P 1'
#
loop_
_entity.id
_entity.type
_entity.pdbx_description
1 polymer ?
#
loop_
_entity_poly.entity_id
_entity_poly.type
_entity_poly.pdbx_seq_one_letter_code
_entity_poly.pdbx_strand_id
1 'polypeptide(L)'
;MKTQIIARAIRARHPVGPVVSALGLRWEESAARSRQPVAKRDAALTRARGLGLTWNAIIHWPRRDVLDYISLHGGVLHEAYRIYGSSRVSCAFCVLASRSDLGAASRCGDNAAVYRELVALEARSTFSFQPGGWLGDVAPDLLDAPLWAGVAEAKERAAARQAAEAEIPPHLLYEAGWPVCMPTPAEARHLASVRRRVARAVGIAVDCLDGAAVSARYAELMRQRAQRGARASQFTC
;
A
#
# COMPACT_ATOMS: atom_id res chain seq x y z
N MET A 1 8.91 1.83 7.07
CA MET A 1 9.95 0.86 6.64
C MET A 1 11.25 1.52 6.16
N LYS A 2 11.23 2.50 5.23
CA LYS A 2 12.47 3.12 4.69
C LYS A 2 13.27 3.94 5.72
N THR A 3 12.60 4.75 6.54
CA THR A 3 13.25 5.66 7.50
C THR A 3 14.20 4.96 8.48
N GLN A 4 13.81 3.80 9.01
CA GLN A 4 14.63 3.08 9.97
C GLN A 4 15.92 2.52 9.34
N ILE A 5 15.85 2.02 8.10
CA ILE A 5 17.00 1.51 7.37
C ILE A 5 17.97 2.65 7.05
N ILE A 6 17.45 3.78 6.55
CA ILE A 6 18.26 4.98 6.24
C ILE A 6 18.92 5.50 7.52
N ALA A 7 18.15 5.65 8.61
CA ALA A 7 18.69 6.11 9.88
C ALA A 7 19.78 5.17 10.42
N ARG A 8 19.59 3.84 10.31
CA ARG A 8 20.61 2.85 10.67
C ARG A 8 21.88 3.05 9.84
N ALA A 9 21.76 3.20 8.52
CA ALA A 9 22.91 3.41 7.65
C ALA A 9 23.66 4.71 7.97
N ILE A 10 22.93 5.80 8.22
CA ILE A 10 23.51 7.09 8.62
C ILE A 10 24.26 6.96 9.96
N ARG A 11 23.65 6.34 10.97
CA ARG A 11 24.31 6.13 12.28
C ARG A 11 25.53 5.22 12.20
N ALA A 12 25.54 4.27 11.27
CA ALA A 12 26.71 3.42 11.04
C ALA A 12 27.87 4.18 10.39
N ARG A 13 27.58 5.06 9.41
CA ARG A 13 28.58 5.90 8.71
C ARG A 13 29.13 7.01 9.60
N HIS A 14 28.29 7.55 10.48
CA HIS A 14 28.65 8.59 11.43
C HIS A 14 28.37 8.08 12.84
N PRO A 15 29.32 7.37 13.49
CA PRO A 15 29.07 6.71 14.79
C PRO A 15 29.11 7.68 15.99
N VAL A 16 29.79 8.82 15.87
CA VAL A 16 29.94 9.83 16.92
C VAL A 16 29.64 11.23 16.37
N GLY A 17 29.32 12.17 17.28
CA GLY A 17 29.06 13.56 16.92
C GLY A 17 27.67 13.83 16.33
N PRO A 18 27.32 15.11 16.14
CA PRO A 18 26.04 15.50 15.59
C PRO A 18 25.91 15.10 14.11
N VAL A 19 24.69 14.78 13.69
CA VAL A 19 24.35 14.48 12.29
C VAL A 19 23.16 15.32 11.86
N VAL A 20 23.31 16.02 10.73
CA VAL A 20 22.22 16.73 10.06
C VAL A 20 21.86 16.00 8.77
N SER A 21 20.63 15.51 8.69
CA SER A 21 20.08 14.92 7.46
C SER A 21 19.31 16.01 6.69
N ALA A 22 19.91 16.51 5.61
CA ALA A 22 19.24 17.43 4.70
C ALA A 22 18.23 16.68 3.81
N LEU A 23 17.00 17.17 3.73
CA LEU A 23 15.90 16.60 2.95
C LEU A 23 15.33 17.63 1.97
N GLY A 24 14.97 17.15 0.78
CA GLY A 24 14.31 17.95 -0.27
C GLY A 24 12.79 18.01 -0.17
N LEU A 25 12.22 18.00 1.05
CA LEU A 25 10.78 18.03 1.27
C LEU A 25 10.25 19.47 1.07
N ARG A 26 9.10 19.63 0.41
CA ARG A 26 8.46 20.93 0.16
C ARG A 26 7.02 20.98 0.70
N TRP A 27 6.57 22.14 1.15
CA TRP A 27 5.22 22.36 1.68
C TRP A 27 4.12 22.07 0.63
N GLU A 28 4.37 22.42 -0.63
CA GLU A 28 3.45 22.24 -1.76
C GLU A 28 3.09 20.76 -2.02
N GLU A 29 3.86 19.81 -1.51
CA GLU A 29 3.66 18.40 -1.85
C GLU A 29 2.47 17.73 -1.14
N SER A 30 1.99 18.26 0.00
CA SER A 30 0.76 17.79 0.67
C SER A 30 0.40 18.65 1.89
N ALA A 31 -0.85 18.58 2.35
CA ALA A 31 -1.29 19.23 3.59
C ALA A 31 -0.55 18.77 4.86
N ALA A 32 -0.08 17.51 4.92
CA ALA A 32 0.74 17.05 6.04
C ALA A 32 2.15 17.64 6.01
N ARG A 33 2.67 17.87 4.79
CA ARG A 33 4.00 18.46 4.58
C ARG A 33 4.00 19.95 4.83
N SER A 34 2.94 20.68 4.49
CA SER A 34 2.82 22.14 4.71
C SER A 34 2.99 22.58 6.16
N ARG A 35 2.82 21.66 7.11
CA ARG A 35 3.00 21.90 8.56
C ARG A 35 4.37 21.50 9.09
N GLN A 36 5.26 20.97 8.25
CA GLN A 36 6.59 20.55 8.70
C GLN A 36 7.48 21.77 8.94
N PRO A 37 8.26 21.78 10.04
CA PRO A 37 9.20 22.87 10.32
C PRO A 37 10.41 22.82 9.38
N VAL A 38 11.14 23.93 9.28
CA VAL A 38 12.41 24.01 8.53
C VAL A 38 13.43 23.00 9.06
N ALA A 39 13.56 22.88 10.38
CA ALA A 39 14.42 21.89 11.01
C ALA A 39 13.77 21.33 12.27
N LYS A 40 14.11 20.08 12.61
CA LYS A 40 13.65 19.44 13.86
C LYS A 40 14.64 18.40 14.35
N ARG A 41 14.58 18.11 15.65
CA ARG A 41 15.23 16.93 16.22
C ARG A 41 14.68 15.66 15.58
N ASP A 42 15.57 14.73 15.27
CA ASP A 42 15.24 13.44 14.70
C ASP A 42 15.62 12.34 15.68
N ALA A 43 14.59 11.75 16.32
CA ALA A 43 14.78 10.69 17.29
C ALA A 43 15.38 9.42 16.68
N ALA A 44 15.12 9.15 15.40
CA ALA A 44 15.70 7.99 14.73
C ALA A 44 17.20 8.18 14.45
N LEU A 45 17.67 9.42 14.28
CA LEU A 45 19.09 9.71 14.08
C LEU A 45 19.84 9.96 15.41
N THR A 46 19.12 10.43 16.43
CA THR A 46 19.68 10.76 17.75
C THR A 46 20.09 9.51 18.51
N ARG A 47 21.25 9.59 19.19
CA ARG A 47 21.83 8.52 20.00
C ARG A 47 22.62 9.12 21.17
N ALA A 48 23.02 8.29 22.13
CA ALA A 48 23.79 8.73 23.30
C ALA A 48 25.06 9.53 22.93
N ARG A 49 25.72 9.17 21.83
CA ARG A 49 26.98 9.77 21.37
C ARG A 49 26.81 10.84 20.27
N GLY A 50 25.60 11.36 20.06
CA GLY A 50 25.37 12.35 19.00
C GLY A 50 23.92 12.74 18.78
N LEU A 51 23.69 14.04 18.59
CA LEU A 51 22.37 14.59 18.24
C LEU A 51 22.04 14.33 16.76
N GLY A 52 20.82 13.90 16.49
CA GLY A 52 20.26 13.80 15.14
C GLY A 52 19.32 14.96 14.84
N LEU A 53 19.53 15.62 13.70
CA LEU A 53 18.68 16.68 13.18
C LEU A 53 18.21 16.33 11.76
N THR A 54 16.97 16.68 11.45
CA THR A 54 16.45 16.71 10.09
C THR A 54 16.30 18.18 9.68
N TRP A 55 16.83 18.53 8.50
CA TRP A 55 16.72 19.87 7.91
C TRP A 55 16.02 19.77 6.55
N ASN A 56 14.84 20.38 6.42
CA ASN A 56 14.09 20.46 5.16
C ASN A 56 14.57 21.69 4.37
N ALA A 57 15.64 21.53 3.60
CA ALA A 57 16.42 22.63 3.05
C ALA A 57 15.64 23.54 2.08
N ILE A 58 14.69 22.96 1.34
CA ILE A 58 13.90 23.66 0.32
C ILE A 58 12.41 23.71 0.68
N ILE A 59 12.08 23.69 1.97
CA ILE A 59 10.71 23.49 2.45
C ILE A 59 9.68 24.49 1.89
N HIS A 60 10.12 25.73 1.65
CA HIS A 60 9.30 26.83 1.14
C HIS A 60 9.29 26.93 -0.40
N TRP A 61 10.10 26.12 -1.10
CA TRP A 61 10.24 26.23 -2.55
C TRP A 61 9.03 25.62 -3.28
N PRO A 62 8.36 26.38 -4.16
CA PRO A 62 7.41 25.81 -5.10
C PRO A 62 8.13 24.95 -6.15
N ARG A 63 7.38 24.14 -6.90
CA ARG A 63 8.00 23.21 -7.87
C ARG A 63 8.78 23.94 -8.95
N ARG A 64 8.24 25.07 -9.44
CA ARG A 64 8.87 25.86 -10.50
C ARG A 64 10.27 26.33 -10.09
N ASP A 65 10.45 26.86 -8.88
CA ASP A 65 11.74 27.39 -8.40
C ASP A 65 12.80 26.27 -8.33
N VAL A 66 12.40 25.04 -8.00
CA VAL A 66 13.30 23.88 -8.04
C VAL A 66 13.74 23.57 -9.47
N LEU A 67 12.82 23.58 -10.43
CA LEU A 67 13.11 23.30 -11.83
C LEU A 67 13.96 24.41 -12.45
N ASP A 68 13.65 25.67 -12.15
CA ASP A 68 14.39 26.85 -12.62
C ASP A 68 15.80 26.83 -12.07
N TYR A 69 15.98 26.53 -10.78
CA TYR A 69 17.30 26.41 -10.18
C TYR A 69 18.14 25.31 -10.84
N ILE A 70 17.55 24.12 -11.07
CA ILE A 70 18.25 23.03 -11.76
C ILE A 70 18.66 23.47 -13.18
N SER A 71 17.76 24.12 -13.91
CA SER A 71 18.02 24.59 -15.27
C SER A 71 19.13 25.66 -15.30
N LEU A 72 19.08 26.65 -14.42
CA LEU A 72 20.05 27.74 -14.34
C LEU A 72 21.48 27.26 -14.02
N HIS A 73 21.60 26.13 -13.32
CA HIS A 73 22.89 25.55 -12.94
C HIS A 73 23.33 24.39 -13.85
N GLY A 74 22.71 24.24 -15.02
CA GLY A 74 23.06 23.21 -16.00
C GLY A 74 22.75 21.78 -15.55
N GLY A 75 21.89 21.60 -14.54
CA GLY A 75 21.48 20.30 -14.05
C GLY A 75 20.52 19.61 -15.02
N VAL A 76 20.69 18.30 -15.20
CA VAL A 76 19.83 17.49 -16.06
C VAL A 76 18.85 16.70 -15.19
N LEU A 77 17.55 16.95 -15.34
CA LEU A 77 16.50 16.20 -14.64
C LEU A 77 16.58 14.72 -14.97
N HIS A 78 16.13 13.83 -14.08
CA HIS A 78 16.06 12.38 -14.34
C HIS A 78 15.25 12.07 -15.61
N GLU A 79 15.62 11.00 -16.34
CA GLU A 79 14.97 10.60 -17.60
C GLU A 79 13.45 10.41 -17.49
N ALA A 80 12.95 9.90 -16.37
CA ALA A 80 11.53 9.79 -16.10
C ALA A 80 10.78 11.12 -16.29
N TYR A 81 11.39 12.27 -15.96
CA TYR A 81 10.81 13.58 -16.21
C TYR A 81 10.93 13.97 -17.69
N ARG A 82 12.14 13.92 -18.26
CA ARG A 82 12.46 14.50 -19.57
C ARG A 82 12.04 13.65 -20.78
N ILE A 83 12.16 12.33 -20.68
CA ILE A 83 11.93 11.39 -21.78
C ILE A 83 10.51 10.82 -21.64
N TYR A 84 10.18 10.36 -20.43
CA TYR A 84 8.92 9.65 -20.22
C TYR A 84 7.80 10.56 -19.73
N GLY A 85 8.06 11.81 -19.34
CA GLY A 85 7.01 12.77 -18.97
C GLY A 85 6.29 12.47 -17.65
N SER A 86 6.90 11.70 -16.75
CA SER A 86 6.35 11.50 -15.41
C SER A 86 6.45 12.78 -14.57
N SER A 87 5.48 12.99 -13.69
CA SER A 87 5.45 14.08 -12.72
C SER A 87 6.33 13.83 -11.50
N ARG A 88 6.75 12.58 -11.26
CA ARG A 88 7.55 12.14 -10.10
C ARG A 88 8.40 10.90 -10.39
N VAL A 89 9.62 10.84 -9.87
CA VAL A 89 10.44 9.62 -9.91
C VAL A 89 10.22 8.77 -8.66
N SER A 90 9.86 7.50 -8.83
CA SER A 90 9.71 6.53 -7.74
C SER A 90 9.96 5.11 -8.25
N CYS A 91 9.36 4.08 -7.64
CA CYS A 91 9.27 2.76 -8.26
C CYS A 91 8.59 2.89 -9.64
N ALA A 92 8.99 2.06 -10.61
CA ALA A 92 8.44 2.07 -11.98
C ALA A 92 6.91 2.10 -12.00
N PHE A 93 6.26 1.14 -11.33
CA PHE A 93 4.81 1.14 -11.11
C PHE A 93 4.55 1.27 -9.61
N CYS A 94 4.38 2.50 -9.14
CA CYS A 94 4.05 2.77 -7.75
C CYS A 94 2.53 2.73 -7.55
N VAL A 95 2.05 2.02 -6.53
CA VAL A 95 0.62 1.99 -6.19
C VAL A 95 0.05 3.38 -5.84
N LEU A 96 0.91 4.35 -5.52
CA LEU A 96 0.54 5.74 -5.23
C LEU A 96 0.69 6.66 -6.46
N ALA A 97 1.09 6.15 -7.62
CA ALA A 97 1.24 6.95 -8.83
C ALA A 97 -0.11 7.31 -9.44
N SER A 98 -0.17 8.46 -10.11
CA SER A 98 -1.33 8.81 -10.94
C SER A 98 -1.41 7.87 -12.16
N ARG A 99 -2.60 7.76 -12.77
CA ARG A 99 -2.75 7.01 -14.03
C ARG A 99 -1.82 7.53 -15.13
N SER A 100 -1.64 8.86 -15.19
CA SER A 100 -0.70 9.49 -16.14
C SER A 100 0.74 9.05 -15.89
N ASP A 101 1.17 9.00 -14.63
CA ASP A 101 2.51 8.52 -14.27
C ASP A 101 2.72 7.03 -14.54
N LEU A 102 1.68 6.20 -14.35
CA LEU A 102 1.74 4.78 -14.72
C LEU A 102 1.89 4.62 -16.24
N GLY A 103 1.16 5.42 -17.03
CA GLY A 103 1.30 5.44 -18.50
C GLY A 103 2.64 6.04 -18.96
N ALA A 104 3.23 6.95 -18.19
CA ALA A 104 4.60 7.41 -18.43
C ALA A 104 5.62 6.30 -18.19
N ALA A 105 5.49 5.59 -17.07
CA ALA A 105 6.38 4.49 -16.73
C ALA A 105 6.32 3.34 -17.74
N SER A 106 5.15 3.03 -18.32
CA SER A 106 5.00 1.96 -19.31
C SER A 106 5.65 2.26 -20.66
N ARG A 107 5.99 3.53 -20.95
CA ARG A 107 6.73 3.91 -22.16
C ARG A 107 8.23 3.57 -22.08
N CYS A 108 8.75 3.32 -20.89
CA CYS A 108 10.13 2.85 -20.73
C CYS A 108 10.19 1.35 -21.00
N GLY A 109 10.95 0.95 -22.03
CA GLY A 109 11.07 -0.46 -22.43
C GLY A 109 11.58 -1.36 -21.31
N ASP A 110 12.51 -0.87 -20.48
CA ASP A 110 13.07 -1.61 -19.34
C ASP A 110 12.01 -1.94 -18.27
N ASN A 111 10.90 -1.19 -18.24
CA ASN A 111 9.80 -1.44 -17.32
C ASN A 111 8.82 -2.51 -17.83
N ALA A 112 8.92 -2.97 -19.08
CA ALA A 112 7.92 -3.88 -19.66
C ALA A 112 7.84 -5.23 -18.93
N ALA A 113 8.97 -5.77 -18.48
CA ALA A 113 9.00 -7.04 -17.73
C ALA A 113 8.25 -6.90 -16.38
N VAL A 114 8.61 -5.90 -15.58
CA VAL A 114 7.96 -5.65 -14.28
C VAL A 114 6.49 -5.24 -14.44
N TYR A 115 6.12 -4.57 -15.53
CA TYR A 115 4.72 -4.29 -15.87
C TYR A 115 3.92 -5.60 -15.98
N ARG A 116 4.39 -6.53 -16.82
CA ARG A 116 3.74 -7.83 -17.03
C ARG A 116 3.68 -8.66 -15.76
N GLU A 117 4.73 -8.66 -14.94
CA GLU A 117 4.72 -9.37 -13.64
C GLU A 117 3.63 -8.84 -12.70
N LEU A 118 3.49 -7.51 -12.61
CA LEU A 118 2.46 -6.88 -11.78
C LEU A 118 1.06 -7.13 -12.33
N VAL A 119 0.86 -7.05 -13.66
CA VAL A 119 -0.44 -7.39 -14.28
C VAL A 119 -0.77 -8.88 -14.10
N ALA A 120 0.22 -9.76 -14.15
CA ALA A 120 0.02 -11.17 -13.87
C ALA A 120 -0.37 -11.43 -12.40
N LEU A 121 0.07 -10.59 -11.46
CA LEU A 121 -0.43 -10.63 -10.08
C LEU A 121 -1.91 -10.22 -10.00
N GLU A 122 -2.35 -9.22 -10.77
CA GLU A 122 -3.78 -8.86 -10.86
C GLU A 122 -4.60 -10.05 -11.39
N ALA A 123 -4.14 -10.66 -12.48
CA ALA A 123 -4.79 -11.81 -13.10
C ALA A 123 -4.94 -13.00 -12.12
N ARG A 124 -3.88 -13.32 -11.36
CA ARG A 124 -3.92 -14.43 -10.39
C ARG A 124 -4.71 -14.12 -9.13
N SER A 125 -4.61 -12.89 -8.62
CA SER A 125 -5.16 -12.54 -7.32
C SER A 125 -6.61 -12.08 -7.37
N THR A 126 -7.10 -11.68 -8.55
CA THR A 126 -8.39 -11.00 -8.73
C THR A 126 -8.49 -9.68 -7.96
N PHE A 127 -7.36 -9.08 -7.56
CA PHE A 127 -7.29 -7.75 -6.97
C PHE A 127 -6.62 -6.79 -7.95
N SER A 128 -7.23 -5.63 -8.13
CA SER A 128 -6.66 -4.57 -8.96
C SER A 128 -5.46 -3.93 -8.27
N PHE A 129 -4.51 -3.46 -9.07
CA PHE A 129 -3.28 -2.83 -8.64
C PHE A 129 -3.54 -1.60 -7.74
N GLN A 130 -4.53 -0.80 -8.09
CA GLN A 130 -5.06 0.30 -7.28
C GLN A 130 -6.56 0.07 -7.01
N PRO A 131 -7.15 0.65 -5.95
CA PRO A 131 -8.60 0.59 -5.75
C PRO A 131 -9.36 1.08 -7.00
N GLY A 132 -10.06 0.17 -7.68
CA GLY A 132 -10.78 0.46 -8.93
C GLY A 132 -9.89 0.70 -10.17
N GLY A 133 -8.57 0.61 -10.05
CA GLY A 133 -7.63 0.85 -11.15
C GLY A 133 -6.79 -0.39 -11.45
N TRP A 134 -7.09 -1.05 -12.57
CA TRP A 134 -6.29 -2.18 -13.06
C TRP A 134 -5.07 -1.66 -13.82
N LEU A 135 -3.88 -2.17 -13.48
CA LEU A 135 -2.65 -1.80 -14.16
C LEU A 135 -2.66 -2.32 -15.59
N GLY A 136 -3.26 -3.49 -15.86
CA GLY A 136 -3.45 -4.04 -17.20
C GLY A 136 -4.17 -3.09 -18.17
N ASP A 137 -4.96 -2.14 -17.67
CA ASP A 137 -5.67 -1.14 -18.48
C ASP A 137 -4.82 0.09 -18.83
N VAL A 138 -3.60 0.19 -18.30
CA VAL A 138 -2.72 1.35 -18.52
C VAL A 138 -1.96 1.23 -19.84
N ALA A 139 -1.49 0.03 -20.18
CA ALA A 139 -0.71 -0.25 -21.38
C ALA A 139 -1.03 -1.67 -21.90
N PRO A 140 -2.25 -1.89 -22.40
CA PRO A 140 -2.70 -3.21 -22.86
C PRO A 140 -1.83 -3.77 -24.00
N ASP A 141 -1.21 -2.90 -24.80
CA ASP A 141 -0.30 -3.28 -25.90
C ASP A 141 0.98 -4.00 -25.42
N LEU A 142 1.29 -3.93 -24.11
CA LEU A 142 2.40 -4.67 -23.52
C LEU A 142 2.02 -6.09 -23.12
N LEU A 143 0.73 -6.46 -23.17
CA LEU A 143 0.25 -7.77 -22.75
C LEU A 143 0.21 -8.75 -23.93
N ASP A 144 0.58 -10.00 -23.69
CA ASP A 144 0.30 -11.08 -24.63
C ASP A 144 -1.18 -11.52 -24.51
N ALA A 145 -1.65 -12.28 -25.48
CA ALA A 145 -3.04 -12.74 -25.52
C ALA A 145 -3.46 -13.53 -24.26
N PRO A 146 -2.64 -14.46 -23.71
CA PRO A 146 -2.98 -15.15 -22.47
C PRO A 146 -3.14 -14.20 -21.27
N LEU A 147 -2.22 -13.26 -21.08
CA LEU A 147 -2.30 -12.33 -19.96
C LEU A 147 -3.47 -11.36 -20.08
N TRP A 148 -3.75 -10.88 -21.31
CA TRP A 148 -4.91 -10.04 -21.58
C TRP A 148 -6.22 -10.76 -21.23
N ALA A 149 -6.38 -12.00 -21.68
CA ALA A 149 -7.55 -12.83 -21.34
C ALA A 149 -7.65 -13.09 -19.83
N GLY A 150 -6.52 -13.39 -19.18
CA GLY A 150 -6.47 -13.60 -17.74
C GLY A 150 -6.87 -12.37 -16.93
N VAL A 151 -6.53 -11.16 -17.38
CA VAL A 151 -6.98 -9.91 -16.74
C VAL A 151 -8.48 -9.72 -16.90
N ALA A 152 -9.04 -10.03 -18.08
CA ALA A 152 -10.48 -9.96 -18.29
C ALA A 152 -11.24 -10.92 -17.36
N GLU A 153 -10.82 -12.18 -17.28
CA GLU A 153 -11.37 -13.17 -16.35
C GLU A 153 -11.24 -12.70 -14.89
N ALA A 154 -10.07 -12.16 -14.51
CA ALA A 154 -9.84 -11.68 -13.16
C ALA A 154 -10.76 -10.53 -12.76
N LYS A 155 -11.16 -9.66 -13.70
CA LYS A 155 -12.14 -8.60 -13.47
C LYS A 155 -13.53 -9.15 -13.21
N GLU A 156 -13.97 -10.13 -13.99
CA GLU A 156 -15.26 -10.80 -13.76
C GLU A 156 -15.29 -11.50 -12.40
N ARG A 157 -14.22 -12.21 -12.06
CA ARG A 157 -14.04 -12.88 -10.77
C ARG A 157 -13.98 -11.88 -9.61
N ALA A 158 -13.32 -10.74 -9.80
CA ALA A 158 -13.29 -9.66 -8.82
C ALA A 158 -14.69 -9.08 -8.57
N ALA A 159 -15.49 -8.88 -9.62
CA ALA A 159 -16.87 -8.42 -9.51
C ALA A 159 -17.75 -9.45 -8.77
N ALA A 160 -17.62 -10.74 -9.10
CA ALA A 160 -18.33 -11.81 -8.40
C ALA A 160 -17.97 -11.89 -6.91
N ARG A 161 -16.67 -11.73 -6.57
CA ARG A 161 -16.21 -11.62 -5.18
C ARG A 161 -16.87 -10.44 -4.48
N GLN A 162 -16.76 -9.24 -5.06
CA GLN A 162 -17.29 -8.01 -4.45
C GLN A 162 -18.81 -8.08 -4.24
N ALA A 163 -19.55 -8.64 -5.20
CA ALA A 163 -20.99 -8.87 -5.07
C ALA A 163 -21.30 -9.82 -3.90
N ALA A 164 -20.57 -10.92 -3.76
CA ALA A 164 -20.76 -11.84 -2.65
C ALA A 164 -20.40 -11.19 -1.29
N GLU A 165 -19.31 -10.42 -1.22
CA GLU A 165 -18.89 -9.70 -0.01
C GLU A 165 -19.90 -8.62 0.41
N ALA A 166 -20.54 -7.96 -0.55
CA ALA A 166 -21.56 -6.94 -0.28
C ALA A 166 -22.83 -7.50 0.38
N GLU A 167 -23.07 -8.81 0.29
CA GLU A 167 -24.19 -9.48 0.95
C GLU A 167 -23.94 -9.75 2.45
N ILE A 168 -22.74 -9.47 2.97
CA ILE A 168 -22.42 -9.67 4.39
C ILE A 168 -23.15 -8.60 5.23
N PRO A 169 -24.02 -8.99 6.18
CA PRO A 169 -24.66 -8.03 7.08
C PRO A 169 -23.63 -7.20 7.87
N PRO A 170 -23.79 -5.87 7.96
CA PRO A 170 -22.80 -4.99 8.59
C PRO A 170 -22.45 -5.36 10.04
N HIS A 171 -23.42 -5.83 10.83
CA HIS A 171 -23.18 -6.22 12.24
C HIS A 171 -22.36 -7.51 12.40
N LEU A 172 -22.16 -8.26 11.32
CA LEU A 172 -21.33 -9.47 11.29
C LEU A 172 -19.91 -9.20 10.81
N LEU A 173 -19.63 -7.99 10.31
CA LEU A 173 -18.27 -7.55 9.98
C LEU A 173 -17.43 -7.44 11.25
N TYR A 174 -16.14 -7.68 11.10
CA TYR A 174 -15.21 -7.64 12.22
C TYR A 174 -14.79 -6.21 12.51
N GLU A 175 -14.69 -5.89 13.80
CA GLU A 175 -14.11 -4.63 14.27
C GLU A 175 -12.74 -4.90 14.87
N ALA A 176 -11.72 -4.20 14.38
CA ALA A 176 -10.32 -4.40 14.77
C ALA A 176 -9.88 -5.88 14.71
N GLY A 177 -10.40 -6.64 13.74
CA GLY A 177 -10.09 -8.05 13.52
C GLY A 177 -10.90 -9.04 14.36
N TRP A 178 -11.93 -8.60 15.10
CA TRP A 178 -12.73 -9.48 15.95
C TRP A 178 -14.23 -9.43 15.64
N PRO A 179 -14.96 -10.56 15.76
CA PRO A 179 -16.41 -10.53 15.78
C PRO A 179 -16.93 -9.74 16.99
N VAL A 180 -18.04 -9.03 16.78
CA VAL A 180 -18.72 -8.22 17.81
C VAL A 180 -19.98 -8.87 18.34
N CYS A 181 -20.57 -9.79 17.59
CA CYS A 181 -21.74 -10.57 17.99
C CYS A 181 -21.65 -12.00 17.43
N MET A 182 -22.49 -12.89 17.98
CA MET A 182 -22.67 -14.23 17.42
C MET A 182 -23.71 -14.19 16.29
N PRO A 183 -23.44 -14.81 15.13
CA PRO A 183 -24.44 -14.96 14.08
C PRO A 183 -25.52 -15.96 14.53
N THR A 184 -26.76 -15.68 14.13
CA THR A 184 -27.84 -16.68 14.16
C THR A 184 -27.52 -17.86 13.24
N PRO A 185 -28.19 -19.02 13.40
CA PRO A 185 -27.99 -20.17 12.50
C PRO A 185 -28.24 -19.84 11.01
N ALA A 186 -29.18 -18.93 10.72
CA ALA A 186 -29.46 -18.50 9.35
C ALA A 186 -28.32 -17.63 8.79
N GLU A 187 -27.85 -16.66 9.57
CA GLU A 187 -26.71 -15.81 9.21
C GLU A 187 -25.41 -16.61 9.04
N ALA A 188 -25.17 -17.60 9.90
CA ALA A 188 -23.99 -18.46 9.79
C ALA A 188 -24.01 -19.27 8.47
N ARG A 189 -25.18 -19.80 8.07
CA ARG A 189 -25.34 -20.45 6.76
C ARG A 189 -25.14 -19.46 5.59
N HIS A 190 -25.63 -18.24 5.73
CA HIS A 190 -25.44 -17.18 4.74
C HIS A 190 -23.96 -16.81 4.58
N LEU A 191 -23.26 -16.56 5.69
CA LEU A 191 -21.82 -16.30 5.70
C LEU A 191 -21.01 -17.45 5.08
N ALA A 192 -21.37 -18.70 5.38
CA ALA A 192 -20.75 -19.87 4.74
C ALA A 192 -20.97 -19.87 3.21
N SER A 193 -22.16 -19.46 2.74
CA SER A 193 -22.47 -19.31 1.32
C SER A 193 -21.64 -18.22 0.65
N VAL A 194 -21.57 -17.03 1.26
CA VAL A 194 -20.69 -15.94 0.81
C VAL A 194 -19.24 -16.44 0.71
N ARG A 195 -18.75 -17.09 1.76
CA ARG A 195 -17.37 -17.57 1.84
C ARG A 195 -17.03 -18.60 0.75
N ARG A 196 -17.94 -19.53 0.44
CA ARG A 196 -17.78 -20.47 -0.70
C ARG A 196 -17.72 -19.75 -2.05
N ARG A 197 -18.58 -18.75 -2.27
CA ARG A 197 -18.60 -17.96 -3.51
C ARG A 197 -17.33 -17.14 -3.67
N VAL A 198 -16.87 -16.47 -2.62
CA VAL A 198 -15.60 -15.76 -2.59
C VAL A 198 -14.42 -16.70 -2.85
N ALA A 199 -14.38 -17.86 -2.18
CA ALA A 199 -13.32 -18.84 -2.39
C ALA A 199 -13.26 -19.35 -3.83
N ARG A 200 -14.42 -19.63 -4.43
CA ARG A 200 -14.52 -20.01 -5.86
C ARG A 200 -14.07 -18.87 -6.77
N ALA A 201 -14.53 -17.64 -6.52
CA ALA A 201 -14.16 -16.48 -7.31
C ALA A 201 -12.65 -16.19 -7.23
N VAL A 202 -12.02 -16.32 -6.06
CA VAL A 202 -10.57 -16.07 -5.90
C VAL A 202 -9.73 -17.30 -6.29
N GLY A 203 -10.31 -18.50 -6.27
CA GLY A 203 -9.61 -19.75 -6.60
C GLY A 203 -8.71 -20.24 -5.46
N ILE A 204 -9.15 -20.05 -4.21
CA ILE A 204 -8.40 -20.45 -3.00
C ILE A 204 -9.16 -21.48 -2.19
N ALA A 205 -8.43 -22.36 -1.51
CA ALA A 205 -8.99 -23.25 -0.50
C ALA A 205 -9.26 -22.46 0.79
N VAL A 206 -10.43 -22.65 1.40
CA VAL A 206 -10.80 -21.99 2.65
C VAL A 206 -11.57 -22.94 3.56
N ASP A 207 -11.44 -22.75 4.88
CA ASP A 207 -12.22 -23.47 5.89
C ASP A 207 -13.58 -22.81 6.15
N CYS A 208 -14.35 -23.33 7.13
CA CYS A 208 -15.63 -22.75 7.58
C CYS A 208 -16.66 -22.65 6.45
N LEU A 209 -16.88 -23.77 5.76
CA LEU A 209 -17.72 -23.84 4.57
C LEU A 209 -19.18 -24.21 4.85
N ASP A 210 -19.58 -24.33 6.10
CA ASP A 210 -20.96 -24.55 6.53
C ASP A 210 -21.29 -23.69 7.76
N GLY A 211 -22.59 -23.59 8.08
CA GLY A 211 -23.05 -22.74 9.17
C GLY A 211 -22.53 -23.16 10.55
N ALA A 212 -22.38 -24.46 10.81
CA ALA A 212 -21.90 -24.95 12.09
C ALA A 212 -20.43 -24.58 12.29
N ALA A 213 -19.60 -24.76 11.27
CA ALA A 213 -18.19 -24.38 11.28
C ALA A 213 -18.01 -22.86 11.42
N VAL A 214 -18.85 -22.05 10.76
CA VAL A 214 -18.85 -20.58 10.93
C VAL A 214 -19.20 -20.18 12.37
N SER A 215 -20.28 -20.71 12.94
CA SER A 215 -20.65 -20.42 14.33
C SER A 215 -19.57 -20.85 15.32
N ALA A 216 -18.98 -22.03 15.14
CA ALA A 216 -17.88 -22.51 15.97
C ALA A 216 -16.66 -21.59 15.88
N ARG A 217 -16.34 -21.08 14.68
CA ARG A 217 -15.24 -20.14 14.47
C ARG A 217 -15.49 -18.78 15.14
N TYR A 218 -16.70 -18.24 15.04
CA TYR A 218 -17.07 -17.00 15.74
C TYR A 218 -16.94 -17.17 17.26
N ALA A 219 -17.47 -18.25 17.82
CA ALA A 219 -17.38 -18.53 19.25
C ALA A 219 -15.92 -18.65 19.72
N GLU A 220 -15.08 -19.33 18.93
CA GLU A 220 -13.64 -19.44 19.21
C GLU A 220 -12.94 -18.08 19.22
N LEU A 221 -13.18 -17.24 18.21
CA LEU A 221 -12.59 -15.90 18.15
C LEU A 221 -13.05 -15.01 19.30
N MET A 222 -14.33 -15.08 19.70
CA MET A 222 -14.83 -14.32 20.86
C MET A 222 -14.17 -14.76 22.17
N ARG A 223 -13.97 -16.07 22.38
CA ARG A 223 -13.20 -16.59 23.52
C ARG A 223 -11.75 -16.09 23.52
N GLN A 224 -11.08 -16.16 22.37
CA GLN A 224 -9.71 -15.67 22.22
C GLN A 224 -9.60 -14.17 22.52
N ARG A 225 -10.57 -13.36 22.08
CA ARG A 225 -10.64 -11.93 22.39
C ARG A 225 -10.75 -11.68 23.89
N ALA A 226 -11.65 -12.39 24.56
CA ALA A 226 -11.85 -12.26 26.00
C ALA A 226 -10.58 -12.62 26.78
N GLN A 227 -9.90 -13.70 26.40
CA GLN A 227 -8.63 -14.11 27.02
C GLN A 227 -7.50 -13.09 26.80
N ARG A 228 -7.42 -12.49 25.61
CA ARG A 228 -6.45 -11.42 25.32
C ARG A 228 -6.73 -10.15 26.12
N GLY A 229 -8.00 -9.77 26.26
CA GLY A 229 -8.41 -8.66 27.13
C GLY A 229 -8.01 -8.90 28.59
N ALA A 230 -8.32 -10.09 29.12
CA ALA A 230 -7.96 -10.46 30.49
C ALA A 230 -6.44 -10.44 30.74
N ARG A 231 -5.63 -10.95 29.79
CA ARG A 231 -4.17 -10.87 29.87
C ARG A 231 -3.65 -9.44 29.80
N ALA A 232 -4.19 -8.61 28.91
CA ALA A 232 -3.77 -7.20 28.81
C ALA A 232 -4.04 -6.43 30.12
N SER A 233 -5.17 -6.69 30.79
CA SER A 233 -5.50 -6.10 32.09
C SER A 233 -4.60 -6.57 33.24
N GLN A 234 -4.05 -7.78 33.17
CA GLN A 234 -3.12 -8.34 34.17
C GLN A 234 -1.71 -7.73 34.12
N PHE A 235 -1.31 -7.11 33.00
CA PHE A 235 0.01 -6.47 32.84
C PHE A 235 -0.01 -4.94 32.98
N THR A 236 -1.18 -4.35 33.23
CA THR A 236 -1.37 -2.91 33.48
C THR A 236 -1.64 -2.57 34.95
N CYS A 237 -1.38 -3.50 35.87
CA CYS A 237 -1.45 -3.26 37.31
C CYS A 237 -0.07 -3.37 37.95
#